data_AF-A0A832X473-F1
#
_entry.id   AF-A0A832X473-F1
#
_cell.length_a   1.000
_cell.length_b   1.000
_cell.length_c   1.000
_cell.angle_alpha   90.00
_cell.angle_beta   90.00
_cell.angle_gamma   90.00
#
_symmetry.space_group_name_H-M   'P 1'
#
loop_
_entity.id
_entity.type
_entity.pdbx_description
1 polymer ?
#
loop_
_entity_poly.entity_id
_entity_poly.type
_entity_poly.pdbx_seq_one_letter_code
_entity_poly.pdbx_strand_id
1 'polypeptide(L)'
;MASLTKNLFSGLFGILYLIFGVTETLAGLVPGIADLTTPFMIPADIIGGLVLCVVGAVYLAALQRFTAGSGNGSAYLYVAMALSVIFGIVALLSLAAQGTDIILFGNEPWSPVALLVPMVYLAILPAAALSRWGRRFIGDLMGDA
;
A
#
# COMPACT_ATOMS: atom_id res chain seq x y z
N MET A 1 9.10 -1.38 -24.53
CA MET A 1 9.64 -0.80 -23.29
C MET A 1 8.59 -0.62 -22.19
N ALA A 2 7.37 -0.14 -22.47
CA ALA A 2 6.33 0.06 -21.45
C ALA A 2 5.89 -1.22 -20.69
N SER A 3 6.00 -2.41 -21.29
CA SER A 3 5.69 -3.68 -20.62
C SER A 3 6.71 -4.05 -19.54
N LEU A 4 8.01 -3.86 -19.81
CA LEU A 4 9.08 -4.22 -18.87
C LEU A 4 9.05 -3.36 -17.60
N THR A 5 8.77 -2.06 -17.74
CA THR A 5 8.63 -1.15 -16.59
C THR A 5 7.43 -1.55 -15.71
N LYS A 6 6.29 -1.92 -16.31
CA LYS A 6 5.10 -2.37 -15.58
C LYS A 6 5.36 -3.69 -14.86
N ASN A 7 6.05 -4.64 -15.50
CA ASN A 7 6.42 -5.92 -14.89
C ASN A 7 7.33 -5.70 -13.68
N LEU A 8 8.39 -4.90 -13.86
CA LEU A 8 9.34 -4.61 -12.77
C LEU A 8 8.65 -3.89 -11.61
N PHE A 9 7.79 -2.91 -11.91
CA PHE A 9 7.00 -2.22 -10.90
C PHE A 9 6.10 -3.19 -10.13
N SER A 10 5.39 -4.06 -10.85
CA SER A 10 4.49 -5.05 -10.27
C SER A 10 5.23 -6.02 -9.34
N GLY A 11 6.39 -6.53 -9.77
CA GLY A 11 7.20 -7.43 -8.95
C GLY A 11 7.79 -6.74 -7.72
N LEU A 12 8.40 -5.57 -7.92
CA LEU A 12 9.03 -4.82 -6.84
C LEU A 12 8.02 -4.43 -5.76
N PHE A 13 6.89 -3.81 -6.15
CA PHE A 13 5.86 -3.41 -5.20
C PHE A 13 5.13 -4.61 -4.59
N GLY A 14 4.92 -5.68 -5.34
CA GLY A 14 4.35 -6.92 -4.79
C GLY A 14 5.20 -7.51 -3.67
N ILE A 15 6.52 -7.59 -3.87
CA ILE A 15 7.46 -8.09 -2.86
C ILE A 15 7.53 -7.12 -1.67
N LEU A 16 7.67 -5.81 -1.91
CA LEU A 16 7.73 -4.82 -0.84
C LEU A 16 6.49 -4.87 0.05
N TYR A 17 5.29 -4.78 -0.53
CA TYR A 17 4.03 -4.83 0.22
C TYR A 17 3.87 -6.15 0.99
N LEU A 18 4.31 -7.28 0.44
CA LEU A 18 4.30 -8.56 1.16
C LEU A 18 5.29 -8.60 2.32
N ILE A 19 6.53 -8.12 2.13
CA ILE A 19 7.52 -8.10 3.21
C ILE A 19 6.99 -7.25 4.36
N PHE A 20 6.56 -6.01 4.09
CA PHE A 20 6.01 -5.13 5.12
C PHE A 20 4.75 -5.72 5.74
N GLY A 21 3.83 -6.25 4.93
CA GLY A 21 2.61 -6.86 5.45
C GLY A 21 2.85 -8.05 6.37
N VAL A 22 3.75 -8.96 5.99
CA VAL A 22 4.12 -10.10 6.83
C VAL A 22 4.80 -9.64 8.11
N THR A 23 5.76 -8.71 8.01
CA THR A 23 6.47 -8.19 9.19
C THR A 23 5.52 -7.49 10.16
N GLU A 24 4.61 -6.64 9.67
CA GLU A 24 3.61 -5.92 10.48
C GLU A 24 2.63 -6.90 11.15
N THR A 25 2.17 -7.91 10.41
CA THR A 25 1.29 -8.97 10.93
C THR A 25 1.99 -9.78 12.02
N LEU A 26 3.25 -10.17 11.81
CA LEU A 26 4.05 -10.93 12.77
C LEU A 26 4.38 -10.10 14.02
N ALA A 27 4.67 -8.81 13.87
CA ALA A 27 4.88 -7.89 14.98
C ALA A 27 3.63 -7.77 15.87
N GLY A 28 2.43 -7.76 15.26
CA GLY A 28 1.17 -7.76 16.00
C GLY A 28 0.83 -9.09 16.69
N LEU A 29 1.30 -10.22 16.15
CA LEU A 29 1.04 -11.56 16.71
C LEU A 29 2.04 -12.00 17.78
N VAL A 30 3.30 -11.58 17.66
CA VAL A 30 4.39 -12.05 18.52
C VAL A 30 4.99 -10.87 19.28
N PRO A 31 4.80 -10.78 20.61
CA PRO A 31 5.26 -9.65 21.42
C PRO A 31 6.75 -9.33 21.25
N GLY A 32 7.60 -10.35 21.11
CA GLY A 32 9.05 -10.16 20.94
C GLY A 32 9.50 -9.67 19.55
N ILE A 33 8.61 -9.67 18.55
CA ILE A 33 8.92 -9.15 17.22
C ILE A 33 8.61 -7.64 17.14
N ALA A 34 7.61 -7.16 17.89
CA ALA A 34 7.25 -5.74 17.94
C ALA A 34 8.43 -4.84 18.36
N ASP A 35 9.26 -5.31 19.29
CA ASP A 35 10.46 -4.61 19.75
C ASP A 35 11.57 -4.55 18.69
N LEU A 36 11.58 -5.49 17.74
CA LEU A 36 12.54 -5.53 16.63
C LEU A 36 12.10 -4.66 15.46
N THR A 37 10.79 -4.43 15.30
CA THR A 37 10.19 -3.71 14.17
C THR A 37 9.95 -2.23 14.46
N THR A 38 9.88 -1.85 15.74
CA THR A 38 9.72 -0.46 16.20
C THR A 38 10.81 0.50 15.69
N PRO A 39 12.11 0.15 15.67
CA PRO A 39 13.15 1.00 15.09
C PRO A 39 12.98 1.27 13.59
N PHE A 40 12.28 0.37 12.88
CA PHE A 40 12.01 0.47 11.46
C PHE A 40 10.65 1.13 11.14
N MET A 41 9.97 1.67 12.16
CA MET A 41 8.67 2.35 12.01
C MET A 41 7.58 1.43 11.45
N ILE A 42 7.69 0.13 11.71
CA ILE A 42 6.67 -0.84 11.35
C ILE A 42 5.81 -1.06 12.60
N PRO A 43 4.54 -0.62 12.60
CA PRO A 43 3.66 -0.77 13.75
C PRO A 43 3.31 -2.24 13.99
N ALA A 44 2.91 -2.58 15.21
CA ALA A 44 2.37 -3.90 15.52
C ALA A 44 0.87 -3.93 15.20
N ASP A 45 0.49 -3.90 13.92
CA ASP A 45 -0.89 -3.92 13.45
C ASP A 45 -1.17 -5.14 12.56
N ILE A 46 -1.94 -6.09 13.11
CA ILE A 46 -2.33 -7.32 12.41
C ILE A 46 -3.20 -7.01 11.18
N ILE A 47 -4.14 -6.06 11.30
CA ILE A 47 -5.09 -5.76 10.24
C ILE A 47 -4.40 -4.94 9.14
N GLY A 48 -3.62 -3.93 9.52
CA GLY A 48 -2.77 -3.17 8.60
C GLY A 48 -1.82 -4.07 7.80
N GLY A 49 -1.15 -5.00 8.50
CA GLY A 49 -0.28 -6.00 7.89
C GLY A 49 -0.98 -6.95 6.90
N LEU A 50 -2.19 -7.42 7.24
CA LEU A 50 -2.98 -8.27 6.34
C LEU A 50 -3.42 -7.51 5.08
N VAL A 51 -3.80 -6.24 5.22
CA VAL A 51 -4.16 -5.39 4.08
C VAL A 51 -2.95 -5.22 3.14
N LEU A 52 -1.77 -4.95 3.68
CA LEU A 52 -0.53 -4.88 2.91
C LEU A 52 -0.24 -6.20 2.17
N CYS A 53 -0.44 -7.35 2.82
CA CYS A 53 -0.32 -8.66 2.18
C CYS A 53 -1.28 -8.82 0.99
N VAL A 54 -2.54 -8.41 1.14
CA VAL A 54 -3.53 -8.46 0.06
C VAL A 54 -3.09 -7.59 -1.12
N VAL A 55 -2.67 -6.34 -0.86
CA VAL A 55 -2.18 -5.43 -1.91
C VAL A 55 -0.96 -6.03 -2.62
N GLY A 56 0.00 -6.57 -1.86
CA GLY A 56 1.18 -7.24 -2.40
C GLY A 56 0.84 -8.45 -3.27
N ALA A 57 -0.13 -9.27 -2.84
CA ALA A 57 -0.60 -10.41 -3.62
C ALA A 57 -1.24 -9.99 -4.95
N VAL A 58 -2.02 -8.90 -4.99
CA VAL A 58 -2.61 -8.39 -6.23
C VAL A 58 -1.53 -7.87 -7.19
N TYR A 59 -0.47 -7.21 -6.68
CA TYR A 59 0.70 -6.85 -7.47
C TYR A 59 1.45 -8.06 -8.03
N LEU A 60 1.63 -9.14 -7.26
CA LEU A 60 2.25 -10.36 -7.77
C LEU A 60 1.36 -11.08 -8.78
N ALA A 61 0.03 -11.05 -8.60
CA ALA A 61 -0.91 -11.58 -9.58
C ALA A 61 -0.82 -10.81 -10.91
N ALA A 62 -0.67 -9.48 -10.87
CA ALA A 62 -0.38 -8.69 -12.07
C ALA A 62 0.92 -9.11 -12.76
N LEU A 63 2.00 -9.33 -12.01
CA LEU A 63 3.27 -9.83 -12.55
C LEU A 63 3.10 -11.19 -13.23
N GLN A 64 2.42 -12.13 -12.57
CA GLN A 64 2.15 -13.45 -13.11
C GLN A 64 1.35 -13.39 -14.42
N ARG A 65 0.37 -12.48 -14.50
CA ARG A 65 -0.43 -12.27 -15.72
C ARG A 65 0.40 -11.69 -16.85
N PHE A 66 1.34 -10.80 -16.54
CA PHE A 66 2.26 -10.27 -17.55
C PHE A 66 3.24 -11.34 -18.06
N THR A 67 3.79 -12.18 -17.19
CA THR A 67 4.72 -13.25 -17.60
C THR A 67 4.01 -14.37 -18.37
N ALA A 68 2.74 -14.62 -18.08
CA ALA A 68 1.90 -15.57 -18.81
C ALA A 68 1.39 -15.03 -20.16
N GLY A 69 1.70 -13.78 -20.54
CA GLY A 69 1.20 -13.17 -21.79
C GLY A 69 -0.31 -12.89 -21.81
N SER A 70 -0.98 -12.93 -20.65
CA SER A 70 -2.41 -12.66 -20.54
C SER A 70 -2.68 -11.16 -20.67
N GLY A 71 -3.57 -10.77 -21.59
CA GLY A 71 -3.92 -9.37 -21.88
C GLY A 71 -4.45 -8.56 -20.68
N ASN A 72 -4.87 -9.22 -19.61
CA ASN A 72 -5.46 -8.59 -18.42
C ASN A 72 -4.46 -8.16 -17.33
N GLY A 73 -3.14 -8.33 -17.51
CA GLY A 73 -2.15 -7.97 -16.48
C GLY A 73 -2.16 -6.49 -16.09
N SER A 74 -2.48 -5.60 -17.04
CA SER A 74 -2.62 -4.17 -16.80
C SER A 74 -3.76 -3.84 -15.84
N ALA A 75 -4.90 -4.53 -15.94
CA ALA A 75 -6.05 -4.30 -15.07
C ALA A 75 -5.71 -4.63 -13.61
N TYR A 76 -5.06 -5.79 -13.36
CA TYR A 76 -4.60 -6.15 -12.02
C TYR A 76 -3.60 -5.15 -11.46
N LEU A 77 -2.69 -4.64 -12.30
CA LEU A 77 -1.72 -3.63 -11.88
C LEU A 77 -2.41 -2.32 -11.45
N TYR A 78 -3.41 -1.86 -12.20
CA TYR A 78 -4.16 -0.65 -11.86
C TYR A 78 -5.01 -0.83 -10.61
N VAL A 79 -5.62 -2.01 -10.42
CA VAL A 79 -6.33 -2.35 -9.17
C VAL A 79 -5.37 -2.36 -7.99
N ALA A 80 -4.20 -2.97 -8.12
CA ALA A 80 -3.18 -2.97 -7.06
C ALA A 80 -2.75 -1.54 -6.70
N MET A 81 -2.49 -0.69 -7.69
CA MET A 81 -2.19 0.73 -7.47
C MET A 81 -3.33 1.48 -6.79
N ALA A 82 -4.58 1.24 -7.21
CA ALA A 82 -5.74 1.86 -6.59
C ALA A 82 -5.88 1.43 -5.13
N LEU A 83 -5.75 0.14 -4.82
CA LEU A 83 -5.80 -0.37 -3.45
C LEU A 83 -4.70 0.26 -2.58
N SER A 84 -3.46 0.32 -3.07
CA SER A 84 -2.36 1.02 -2.39
C SER A 84 -2.73 2.45 -2.02
N VAL A 85 -3.30 3.20 -2.97
CA VAL A 85 -3.68 4.60 -2.77
C VAL A 85 -4.84 4.73 -1.80
N ILE A 86 -5.88 3.92 -1.94
CA ILE A 86 -7.06 3.93 -1.07
C ILE A 86 -6.63 3.68 0.37
N PHE A 87 -5.85 2.62 0.63
CA PHE A 87 -5.41 2.30 1.98
C PHE A 87 -4.41 3.33 2.53
N GLY A 88 -3.54 3.91 1.69
CA GLY A 88 -2.72 5.05 2.09
C GLY A 88 -3.54 6.27 2.53
N ILE A 89 -4.64 6.59 1.82
CA ILE A 89 -5.57 7.66 2.21
C ILE A 89 -6.27 7.31 3.53
N VAL A 90 -6.74 6.07 3.69
CA VAL A 90 -7.38 5.60 4.93
C VAL A 90 -6.42 5.77 6.12
N ALA A 91 -5.14 5.43 5.96
CA ALA A 91 -4.12 5.62 6.99
C ALA A 91 -3.93 7.10 7.34
N LEU A 92 -3.90 8.00 6.36
CA LEU A 92 -3.83 9.46 6.59
C LEU A 92 -5.06 9.99 7.31
N LEU A 93 -6.26 9.52 6.96
CA LEU A 93 -7.51 9.89 7.63
C LEU A 93 -7.53 9.40 9.07
N SER A 94 -7.04 8.19 9.34
CA SER A 94 -6.90 7.66 10.70
C SER A 94 -5.98 8.53 11.56
N LEU A 95 -4.84 8.97 11.00
CA LEU A 95 -3.94 9.88 11.69
C LEU A 95 -4.58 11.26 11.94
N ALA A 96 -5.32 11.80 10.97
CA ALA A 96 -6.04 13.06 11.15
C ALA A 96 -7.12 12.96 12.23
N ALA A 97 -7.81 11.82 12.31
CA ALA A 97 -8.77 11.54 13.37
C ALA A 97 -8.08 11.54 14.75
N GLN A 98 -6.93 10.86 14.89
CA GLN A 98 -6.14 10.89 16.12
C GLN A 98 -5.68 12.31 16.48
N GLY A 99 -5.18 13.08 15.51
CA GLY A 99 -4.79 14.47 15.73
C GLY A 99 -5.94 15.36 16.21
N THR A 100 -7.15 15.14 15.67
CA THR A 100 -8.35 15.87 16.08
C THR A 100 -8.78 15.49 17.50
N ASP A 101 -8.71 14.21 17.85
CA ASP A 101 -9.02 13.70 19.19
C ASP A 101 -8.11 14.34 20.25
N ILE A 102 -6.82 14.46 19.95
CA ILE A 102 -5.83 15.11 20.82
C ILE A 102 -6.14 16.59 21.01
N ILE A 103 -6.48 17.31 19.95
CA ILE A 103 -6.78 18.75 20.01
C ILE A 103 -8.07 19.01 20.82
N LEU A 104 -9.08 18.13 20.69
CA LEU A 104 -10.38 18.31 21.34
C LEU A 104 -10.42 17.81 22.79
N PHE A 105 -9.73 16.70 23.09
CA PHE A 105 -9.82 16.01 24.37
C PHE A 105 -8.51 16.01 25.18
N GLY A 106 -7.39 16.46 24.59
CA GLY A 106 -6.11 16.66 25.30
C GLY A 106 -5.39 15.37 25.72
N ASN A 107 -5.76 14.22 25.18
CA ASN A 107 -5.13 12.93 25.52
C ASN A 107 -3.94 12.63 24.61
N GLU A 108 -2.80 12.27 25.22
CA GLU A 108 -1.50 11.90 24.61
C GLU A 108 -0.86 12.86 23.59
N PRO A 109 0.49 12.93 23.53
CA PRO A 109 1.18 13.78 22.58
C PRO A 109 1.06 13.26 21.15
N TRP A 110 0.59 14.12 20.24
CA TRP A 110 0.57 13.82 18.80
C TRP A 110 2.00 13.64 18.28
N SER A 111 2.30 12.48 17.71
CA SER A 111 3.60 12.18 17.13
C SER A 111 3.53 12.18 15.60
N PRO A 112 4.18 13.15 14.91
CA PRO A 112 4.30 13.14 13.45
C PRO A 112 4.98 11.89 12.90
N VAL A 113 5.73 11.17 13.75
CA VAL A 113 6.39 9.91 13.40
C VAL A 113 5.37 8.82 13.05
N ALA A 114 4.12 8.95 13.51
CA ALA A 114 3.00 8.09 13.11
C ALA A 114 2.63 8.22 11.61
N LEU A 115 3.18 9.19 10.87
CA LEU A 115 3.08 9.23 9.40
C LEU A 115 3.96 8.18 8.70
N LEU A 116 4.95 7.64 9.39
CA LEU A 116 5.96 6.74 8.80
C LEU A 116 5.51 5.27 8.81
N VAL A 117 4.21 5.05 8.65
CA VAL A 117 3.60 3.73 8.53
C VAL A 117 3.77 3.21 7.10
N PRO A 118 4.09 1.92 6.89
CA PRO A 118 4.25 1.30 5.56
C PRO A 118 3.15 1.64 4.57
N MET A 119 1.91 1.65 5.04
CA MET A 119 0.74 1.95 4.24
C MET A 119 0.75 3.36 3.61
N VAL A 120 1.38 4.35 4.26
CA VAL A 120 1.44 5.74 3.75
C VAL A 120 2.58 5.90 2.75
N TYR A 121 3.82 5.56 3.13
CA TYR A 121 4.96 5.83 2.26
C TYR A 121 5.00 4.89 1.04
N LEU A 122 4.53 3.64 1.18
CA LEU A 122 4.44 2.72 0.04
C LEU A 122 3.35 3.14 -0.95
N ALA A 123 2.40 3.99 -0.58
CA ALA A 123 1.32 4.45 -1.46
C ALA A 123 1.74 5.62 -2.38
N ILE A 124 2.80 6.37 -2.02
CA ILE A 124 3.24 7.57 -2.76
C ILE A 124 3.62 7.24 -4.21
N LEU A 125 4.47 6.23 -4.40
CA LEU A 125 4.94 5.83 -5.72
C LEU A 125 3.83 5.19 -6.58
N PRO A 126 2.98 4.28 -6.06
CA PRO A 126 1.75 3.84 -6.71
C PRO A 126 0.81 4.97 -7.11
N ALA A 127 0.64 6.01 -6.28
CA ALA A 127 -0.19 7.17 -6.61
C ALA A 127 0.33 7.93 -7.84
N ALA A 128 1.64 8.18 -7.87
CA ALA A 128 2.30 8.82 -9.01
C ALA A 128 2.22 7.95 -10.28
N ALA A 129 2.43 6.63 -10.14
CA ALA A 129 2.33 5.67 -11.23
C ALA A 129 0.90 5.57 -11.78
N LEU A 130 -0.11 5.55 -10.91
CA LEU A 130 -1.53 5.54 -11.29
C LEU A 130 -1.91 6.83 -12.03
N SER A 131 -1.43 7.98 -11.57
CA SER A 131 -1.65 9.27 -12.23
C SER A 131 -1.00 9.33 -13.62
N ARG A 132 0.11 8.62 -13.83
CA ARG A 132 0.82 8.59 -15.12
C ARG A 132 0.28 7.53 -16.09
N TRP A 133 -0.01 6.32 -15.60
CA TRP A 133 -0.35 5.16 -16.43
C TRP A 133 -1.84 4.81 -16.42
N GLY A 134 -2.56 5.21 -15.38
CA GLY A 134 -3.97 4.89 -15.17
C GLY A 134 -4.95 5.84 -15.85
N ARG A 135 -4.51 7.01 -16.33
CA ARG A 135 -5.40 8.02 -16.96
C ARG A 135 -6.30 7.46 -18.07
N ARG A 136 -5.73 6.62 -18.96
CA ARG A 136 -6.52 5.99 -20.05
C ARG A 136 -7.49 4.94 -19.51
N PHE A 137 -7.03 4.09 -18.60
CA PHE A 137 -7.86 3.06 -17.97
C PHE A 137 -9.03 3.66 -17.17
N ILE A 138 -8.79 4.78 -16.48
CA ILE A 138 -9.83 5.52 -15.74
C ILE A 138 -10.82 6.16 -16.72
N GLY A 139 -10.34 6.75 -17.83
CA GLY A 139 -11.22 7.27 -18.88
C GLY A 139 -12.10 6.19 -19.52
N ASP A 140 -11.53 5.02 -19.80
CA ASP A 140 -12.27 3.87 -20.34
C ASP A 140 -13.35 3.36 -19.36
N LEU A 141 -13.11 3.44 -18.04
CA LEU A 141 -14.09 3.09 -17.00
C LEU A 141 -15.19 4.14 -16.82
N MET A 142 -14.87 5.43 -17.05
CA MET A 142 -15.81 6.54 -16.88
C MET A 142 -16.72 6.75 -18.10
N GLY A 143 -16.46 6.06 -19.22
CA GLY A 143 -17.26 6.15 -20.43
C GLY A 143 -16.86 7.33 -21.34
N ASP A 144 -15.68 7.91 -21.15
CA ASP A 144 -15.16 9.03 -21.94
C ASP A 144 -14.41 8.57 -23.22
N ALA A 145 -14.70 7.36 -23.70
CA ALA A 145 -14.06 6.73 -24.87
C ALA A 145 -14.97 6.71 -26.10
#